data_AF-X1HW60-F1
#
_entry.id   AF-X1HW60-F1
#
_cell.length_a   1.000
_cell.length_b   1.000
_cell.length_c   1.000
_cell.angle_alpha   90.00
_cell.angle_beta   90.00
_cell.angle_gamma   90.00
#
_symmetry.space_group_name_H-M   'P 1'
#
loop_
_entity.id
_entity.type
_entity.pdbx_description
1 polymer ?
#
loop_
_entity_poly.entity_id
_entity_poly.type
_entity_poly.pdbx_seq_one_letter_code
_entity_poly.pdbx_strand_id
1 'polypeptide(L)'
;EFDLIFGEGISQEGSILDVGVDLGIIEKSGAWFSYGKTQLGQGKENTREFLKDEKNSGLREELEKKIREKLGFERKIGQTSKT
;
A
#
# COMPACT_ATOMS: atom_id res chain seq x y z
N GLU A 1 -3.44 9.54 -14.05
CA GLU A 1 -2.11 10.18 -14.13
C GLU A 1 -1.49 10.07 -12.75
N PHE A 2 -0.45 9.26 -12.58
CA PHE A 2 0.35 9.21 -11.35
C PHE A 2 1.80 9.01 -11.78
N ASP A 3 2.37 10.12 -12.24
CA ASP A 3 3.76 10.29 -12.59
C ASP A 3 4.50 10.82 -11.35
N LEU A 4 5.65 10.24 -11.03
CA LEU A 4 6.69 10.80 -10.16
C LEU A 4 6.24 11.41 -8.81
N ILE A 5 6.03 10.57 -7.79
CA ILE A 5 6.18 11.00 -6.38
C ILE A 5 7.02 9.96 -5.63
N PHE A 6 8.27 9.80 -6.06
CA PHE A 6 9.34 9.14 -5.30
C PHE A 6 10.32 10.23 -4.83
N GLY A 7 9.81 11.22 -4.11
CA GLY A 7 10.60 12.28 -3.49
C GLY A 7 10.32 12.29 -1.99
N GLU A 8 11.36 12.08 -1.20
CA GLU A 8 11.40 12.22 0.27
C GLU A 8 10.51 13.37 0.77
N GLY A 9 9.40 13.06 1.43
CA GLY A 9 8.58 14.08 2.08
C GLY A 9 7.13 13.68 2.35
N ILE A 10 6.54 12.86 1.47
CA ILE A 10 5.19 12.31 1.69
C ILE A 10 5.38 10.87 2.17
N SER A 11 5.00 10.57 3.41
CA SER A 11 5.15 9.23 3.99
C SER A 11 4.44 8.18 3.12
N GLN A 12 5.22 7.33 2.45
CA GLN A 12 4.74 6.28 1.56
C GLN A 12 3.71 5.39 2.27
N GLU A 13 3.92 5.16 3.57
CA GLU A 13 3.07 4.38 4.46
C GLU A 13 1.69 5.02 4.62
N GLY A 14 1.63 6.35 4.71
CA GLY A 14 0.38 7.09 4.83
C GLY A 14 -0.46 6.98 3.57
N SER A 15 0.19 7.05 2.40
CA SER A 15 -0.47 6.87 1.10
C SER A 15 -0.90 5.42 0.89
N ILE A 16 -0.06 4.45 1.25
CA ILE A 16 -0.42 3.01 1.22
C ILE A 16 -1.63 2.74 2.11
N LEU A 17 -1.71 3.36 3.29
CA LEU A 17 -2.86 3.19 4.17
C LEU A 17 -4.13 3.77 3.54
N ASP A 18 -4.06 5.00 3.05
CA ASP A 18 -5.22 5.71 2.49
C ASP A 18 -5.77 5.00 1.26
N VAL A 19 -4.88 4.70 0.30
CA VAL A 19 -5.22 3.99 -0.93
C VAL A 19 -5.59 2.54 -0.64
N GLY A 20 -4.92 1.89 0.31
CA GLY A 20 -5.23 0.52 0.72
C GLY A 20 -6.63 0.39 1.32
N VAL A 21 -7.07 1.39 2.10
CA VAL A 21 -8.44 1.43 2.64
C VAL A 21 -9.45 1.72 1.54
N ASP A 22 -9.17 2.68 0.66
CA ASP A 22 -10.03 3.03 -0.48
C ASP A 22 -10.27 1.83 -1.43
N LEU A 23 -9.21 1.08 -1.74
CA LEU A 23 -9.27 -0.12 -2.57
C LEU A 23 -9.84 -1.35 -1.85
N GLY A 24 -10.17 -1.25 -0.56
CA GLY A 24 -10.66 -2.35 0.27
C GLY A 24 -9.62 -3.45 0.52
N ILE A 25 -8.32 -3.13 0.38
CA ILE A 25 -7.21 -4.03 0.70
C ILE A 25 -6.97 -4.05 2.21
N ILE A 26 -7.04 -2.88 2.84
CA ILE A 26 -6.94 -2.68 4.29
C ILE A 26 -8.35 -2.50 4.83
N GLU A 27 -8.72 -3.35 5.78
CA GLU A 27 -9.99 -3.23 6.49
C GLU A 27 -9.86 -2.29 7.68
N LYS A 28 -10.80 -1.35 7.77
CA LYS A 28 -10.91 -0.43 8.89
C LYS A 28 -12.14 -0.78 9.74
N SER A 29 -11.90 -1.32 10.93
CA SER A 29 -12.93 -1.59 11.94
C SER A 29 -12.93 -0.48 13.00
N GLY A 30 -13.64 0.61 12.71
CA GLY A 30 -13.70 1.79 13.58
C GLY A 30 -12.35 2.51 13.64
N ALA A 31 -11.66 2.44 14.78
CA ALA A 31 -10.30 2.97 14.94
C ALA A 31 -9.20 1.95 14.61
N TRP A 32 -9.54 0.69 14.36
CA TRP A 32 -8.57 -0.37 14.10
C TRP A 32 -8.36 -0.58 12.60
N PHE A 33 -7.10 -0.79 12.22
CA PHE A 33 -6.69 -1.15 10.86
C PHE A 33 -6.14 -2.56 10.83
N SER A 34 -6.65 -3.35 9.89
CA SER A 34 -6.30 -4.75 9.70
C SER A 34 -6.06 -5.01 8.22
N TYR A 35 -5.12 -5.89 7.92
CA TYR A 35 -4.87 -6.37 6.57
C TYR A 35 -5.00 -7.89 6.56
N GLY A 36 -6.08 -8.38 5.95
CA GLY A 36 -6.42 -9.81 5.98
C GLY A 36 -6.56 -10.34 7.40
N LYS A 37 -5.56 -11.08 7.89
CA LYS A 37 -5.52 -11.63 9.26
C LYS A 37 -4.52 -10.91 10.17
N THR A 38 -3.75 -9.97 9.63
CA THR A 38 -2.73 -9.24 10.36
C THR A 38 -3.31 -7.93 10.87
N GLN A 39 -3.22 -7.71 12.18
CA GLN A 39 -3.63 -6.43 12.77
C GLN A 39 -2.48 -5.44 12.62
N LEU A 40 -2.74 -4.32 11.93
CA LEU A 40 -1.71 -3.32 11.66
C LEU A 40 -1.63 -2.27 12.78
N GLY A 41 -2.73 -1.99 13.48
CA GLY A 41 -2.72 -1.13 14.66
C GLY A 41 -4.01 -0.33 14.86
N GLN A 42 -4.05 0.44 15.94
CA GLN A 42 -5.14 1.36 16.25
C GLN A 42 -4.77 2.79 15.82
N GLY A 43 -5.52 3.35 14.89
CA GLY A 43 -5.34 4.71 14.39
C GLY A 43 -4.30 4.79 13.27
N LYS A 44 -4.46 5.79 12.40
CA LYS A 44 -3.64 6.00 11.21
C LYS A 44 -2.15 6.18 11.54
N GLU A 45 -1.83 6.83 12.66
CA GLU A 45 -0.45 7.09 13.08
C GLU A 45 0.28 5.82 13.54
N ASN A 46 -0.32 5.03 14.44
CA ASN A 46 0.28 3.76 14.87
C ASN A 46 0.44 2.79 13.71
N THR A 47 -0.54 2.73 12.80
CA THR A 47 -0.43 1.87 11.62
C THR A 47 0.67 2.34 10.67
N ARG A 48 0.84 3.65 10.49
CA ARG A 48 1.97 4.21 9.75
C ARG A 48 3.30 3.79 10.38
N GLU A 49 3.45 3.92 11.69
CA GLU A 49 4.68 3.52 12.38
C GLU A 49 4.94 2.02 12.24
N PHE A 50 3.89 1.19 12.32
CA PHE A 50 3.97 -0.24 12.09
C PHE A 50 4.49 -0.59 10.69
N LEU A 51 4.01 0.10 9.65
CA LEU A 51 4.45 -0.09 8.26
C LEU A 51 5.82 0.53 7.96
N LYS A 52 6.25 1.51 8.77
CA LYS A 52 7.56 2.15 8.68
C LYS A 52 8.67 1.28 9.29
N ASP A 53 8.31 0.38 10.21
CA ASP A 53 9.26 -0.54 10.83
C ASP A 53 9.89 -1.46 9.77
N GLU A 54 11.22 -1.49 9.71
CA GLU A 54 11.96 -2.28 8.72
C GLU A 54 11.66 -3.78 8.83
N LYS A 55 11.30 -4.28 10.02
CA LYS A 55 10.91 -5.69 10.22
C LYS A 55 9.63 -6.03 9.46
N ASN A 56 8.79 -5.04 9.16
CA ASN A 56 7.55 -5.17 8.42
C ASN A 56 7.66 -4.68 6.97
N SER A 57 8.86 -4.41 6.45
CA SER A 57 9.07 -3.95 5.07
C SER A 57 8.43 -4.89 4.05
N GLY A 58 8.44 -6.21 4.29
CA GLY A 58 7.79 -7.18 3.41
C GLY A 58 6.27 -7.01 3.32
N LEU A 59 5.62 -6.60 4.41
CA LEU A 59 4.18 -6.29 4.46
C LEU A 59 3.87 -5.02 3.68
N ARG A 60 4.73 -4.01 3.79
CA ARG A 60 4.62 -2.75 3.03
C ARG A 60 4.73 -3.00 1.52
N GLU A 61 5.73 -3.78 1.09
CA GLU A 61 5.90 -4.15 -0.32
C GLU A 61 4.72 -4.98 -0.85
N GLU A 62 4.20 -5.91 -0.04
CA GLU A 62 3.03 -6.68 -0.42
C GLU A 62 1.79 -5.80 -0.60
N LEU A 63 1.52 -4.89 0.34
CA LEU A 63 0.43 -3.92 0.25
C LEU A 63 0.58 -3.03 -0.99
N GLU A 64 1.77 -2.50 -1.22
CA GLU A 64 2.07 -1.69 -2.40
C GLU A 64 1.81 -2.47 -3.70
N LYS A 65 2.28 -3.72 -3.76
CA LYS A 65 2.07 -4.59 -4.92
C LYS A 65 0.57 -4.81 -5.16
N LYS A 66 -0.19 -5.16 -4.13
CA LYS A 66 -1.65 -5.36 -4.25
C LYS A 66 -2.38 -4.09 -4.67
N ILE A 67 -1.98 -2.94 -4.13
CA ILE A 67 -2.53 -1.63 -4.52
C ILE A 67 -2.29 -1.41 -6.02
N ARG A 68 -1.07 -1.64 -6.50
CA ARG A 68 -0.73 -1.50 -7.93
C ARG A 68 -1.51 -2.49 -8.80
N GLU A 69 -1.63 -3.74 -8.37
CA GLU A 69 -2.41 -4.77 -9.07
C GLU A 69 -3.89 -4.37 -9.16
N LYS A 70 -4.47 -3.85 -8.07
CA LYS A 70 -5.87 -3.36 -8.03
C LYS A 70 -6.10 -2.13 -8.89
N LEU A 71 -5.14 -1.22 -8.94
CA LEU A 71 -5.19 -0.02 -9.78
C LEU A 71 -5.00 -0.33 -11.28
N GLY A 72 -4.77 -1.60 -11.65
CA GLY A 72 -4.53 -1.97 -13.04
C GLY A 72 -3.15 -1.53 -13.54
N PHE A 73 -2.23 -1.18 -12.64
CA PHE A 73 -0.80 -1.10 -12.95
C PHE A 73 -0.25 -2.53 -13.04
N GLU A 74 -0.75 -3.28 -14.02
CA GLU A 74 0.03 -4.35 -14.60
C GLU A 74 1.30 -3.67 -15.12
N ARG A 75 2.46 -3.96 -14.52
CA ARG A 75 3.71 -3.75 -15.25
C ARG A 75 3.57 -4.59 -16.51
N LYS A 76 3.15 -3.98 -17.62
CA LYS A 76 3.40 -4.48 -18.96
C LYS A 76 4.91 -4.43 -19.21
N ILE A 77 5.68 -5.20 -18.46
CA ILE A 77 6.98 -5.67 -18.92
C ILE A 77 6.70 -6.84 -19.87
N GLY A 78 6.13 -6.54 -21.05
CA GLY A 78 5.85 -7.61 -22.01
C GLY A 78 4.74 -7.41 -23.04
N GLN A 79 4.30 -6.19 -23.37
CA GLN A 79 3.64 -5.98 -24.67
C GLN A 79 4.60 -5.30 -25.65
N THR A 80 5.61 -6.05 -26.07
CA THR A 80 6.14 -5.96 -27.44
C THR A 80 5.78 -7.26 -28.14
N SER A 81 4.49 -7.52 -28.35
CA SER A 81 4.07 -8.60 -29.25
C SER A 81 3.77 -7.99 -30.62
N LYS A 82 4.59 -8.37 -31.60
CA LYS A 82 4.26 -8.54 -33.03
C LYS A 82 3.66 -7.31 -33.77
N THR A 83 4.40 -6.74 -34.72
CA THR A 83 4.51 -7.21 -36.11
C THR A 83 5.71 -6.53 -36.77
#